data_AF-A0A3D3HE07-F1
#
_entry.id   AF-A0A3D3HE07-F1
#
_cell.length_a   1.000
_cell.length_b   1.000
_cell.length_c   1.000
_cell.angle_alpha   90.00
_cell.angle_beta   90.00
_cell.angle_gamma   90.00
#
_symmetry.space_group_name_H-M   'P 1'
#
loop_
_entity.id
_entity.type
_entity.pdbx_description
1 polymer ?
#
loop_
_entity_poly.entity_id
_entity_poly.type
_entity_poly.pdbx_seq_one_letter_code
_entity_poly.pdbx_strand_id
1 'polypeptide(L)'
;MSIFRLHRRISKKYFQAKWLELLVRVKTYEGMMLAVIDADRLLDEVLARKGFKGKTAGERLVAAQKVLSNNDGVWYAHKLCNRLVHEPQIRLKKEEAKNALSGFKQALIDLGAL
;
A
#
# COMPACT_ATOMS: atom_id res chain seq x y z
N MET A 1 -10.01 31.59 2.37
CA MET A 1 -8.87 31.20 1.51
C MET A 1 -9.00 29.74 1.11
N SER A 2 -9.62 29.47 -0.04
CA SER A 2 -9.81 28.11 -0.54
C SER A 2 -8.53 27.67 -1.25
N ILE A 3 -7.70 26.89 -0.55
CA ILE A 3 -6.54 26.25 -1.15
C ILE A 3 -7.08 25.05 -1.93
N PHE A 4 -7.44 25.28 -3.19
CA PHE A 4 -7.57 24.19 -4.15
C PHE A 4 -6.19 23.55 -4.30
N ARG A 5 -5.90 22.56 -3.45
CA ARG A 5 -4.79 21.63 -3.68
C ARG A 5 -5.09 20.99 -5.03
N LEU A 6 -4.31 21.33 -6.05
CA LEU A 6 -4.26 20.58 -7.30
C LEU A 6 -4.05 19.12 -6.91
N HIS A 7 -5.13 18.34 -6.96
CA HIS A 7 -5.03 16.89 -6.94
C HIS A 7 -4.28 16.54 -8.21
N ARG A 8 -2.95 16.37 -8.11
CA ARG A 8 -2.15 15.87 -9.24
C ARG A 8 -2.82 14.59 -9.71
N ARG A 9 -3.29 14.61 -10.96
CA ARG A 9 -4.01 13.48 -11.54
C ARG A 9 -3.03 12.31 -11.63
N ILE A 10 -3.23 11.30 -10.79
CA ILE A 10 -2.40 10.09 -10.81
C ILE A 10 -2.83 9.18 -11.96
N SER A 11 -1.88 8.53 -12.62
CA SER A 11 -2.16 7.62 -13.72
C SER A 11 -2.77 6.32 -13.19
N LYS A 12 -4.11 6.24 -13.15
CA LYS A 12 -4.82 5.03 -12.73
C LYS A 12 -4.38 3.78 -13.49
N LYS A 13 -4.19 3.90 -14.81
CA LYS A 13 -3.74 2.78 -15.67
C LYS A 13 -2.39 2.21 -15.22
N TYR A 14 -1.45 3.06 -14.81
CA TYR A 14 -0.15 2.62 -14.29
C TYR A 14 -0.30 1.83 -12.98
N PHE A 15 -1.05 2.37 -12.02
CA PHE A 15 -1.25 1.72 -10.72
C PHE A 15 -2.08 0.44 -10.83
N GLN A 16 -3.09 0.42 -11.69
CA GLN A 16 -3.88 -0.78 -11.98
C GLN A 16 -3.01 -1.88 -12.63
N ALA A 17 -2.14 -1.54 -13.58
CA ALA A 17 -1.22 -2.50 -14.18
C ALA A 17 -0.28 -3.10 -13.12
N LYS A 18 0.33 -2.26 -12.28
CA LYS A 18 1.19 -2.71 -11.17
C LYS A 18 0.44 -3.57 -10.15
N TRP A 19 -0.82 -3.22 -9.86
CA TRP A 19 -1.68 -4.02 -8.99
C TRP A 19 -2.07 -5.37 -9.60
N LEU A 20 -2.21 -5.49 -10.92
CA LEU A 20 -2.43 -6.79 -11.55
C LEU A 20 -1.16 -7.63 -11.56
N GLU A 21 0.00 -7.03 -11.80
CA GLU A 21 1.31 -7.70 -11.77
C GLU A 21 1.58 -8.38 -10.42
N LEU A 22 1.27 -7.71 -9.28
CA LEU A 22 1.45 -8.33 -7.96
C LEU A 22 0.48 -9.49 -7.72
N LEU A 23 -0.77 -9.38 -8.19
CA LEU A 23 -1.77 -10.44 -8.00
C LEU A 23 -1.44 -11.72 -8.75
N VAL A 24 -0.73 -11.64 -9.88
CA VAL A 24 -0.28 -12.82 -10.61
C VAL A 24 0.72 -13.65 -9.79
N ARG A 25 1.51 -13.00 -8.92
CA ARG A 25 2.60 -13.62 -8.15
C ARG A 25 2.14 -14.39 -6.92
N VAL A 26 0.95 -14.11 -6.38
CA VAL A 26 0.47 -14.70 -5.09
C VAL A 26 0.24 -16.23 -5.12
N LYS A 27 0.49 -16.87 -6.27
CA LYS A 27 0.37 -18.33 -6.47
C LYS A 27 1.42 -19.13 -5.70
N THR A 28 2.56 -18.54 -5.39
CA THR A 28 3.64 -19.16 -4.60
C THR A 28 3.82 -18.45 -3.26
N TYR A 29 4.51 -19.10 -2.33
CA TYR A 29 4.80 -18.51 -1.02
C TYR A 29 5.69 -17.25 -1.16
N GLU A 30 6.77 -17.35 -1.93
CA GLU A 30 7.71 -16.25 -2.19
C GLU A 30 7.00 -15.12 -2.94
N GLY A 31 6.16 -15.47 -3.92
CA GLY A 31 5.40 -14.49 -4.68
C GLY A 31 4.34 -13.76 -3.83
N MET A 32 3.77 -14.44 -2.83
CA MET A 32 2.88 -13.82 -1.85
C MET A 32 3.61 -12.83 -0.95
N MET A 33 4.80 -13.18 -0.45
CA MET A 33 5.63 -12.25 0.33
C MET A 33 6.00 -11.02 -0.52
N LEU A 34 6.48 -11.24 -1.74
CA LEU A 34 6.84 -10.15 -2.64
C LEU A 34 5.64 -9.27 -2.97
N ALA A 35 4.45 -9.84 -3.17
CA ALA A 35 3.24 -9.07 -3.44
C ALA A 35 2.86 -8.13 -2.29
N VAL A 36 3.00 -8.57 -1.03
CA VAL A 36 2.74 -7.73 0.15
C VAL A 36 3.76 -6.58 0.24
N ILE A 37 5.04 -6.88 0.03
CA ILE A 37 6.10 -5.87 0.09
C ILE A 37 5.96 -4.85 -1.05
N ASP A 38 5.68 -5.32 -2.27
CA ASP A 38 5.50 -4.45 -3.43
C ASP A 38 4.21 -3.61 -3.33
N ALA A 39 3.16 -4.12 -2.68
CA ALA A 39 1.95 -3.36 -2.41
C ALA A 39 2.20 -2.18 -1.46
N ASP A 40 3.04 -2.35 -0.44
CA ASP A 40 3.46 -1.27 0.47
C ASP A 40 4.24 -0.17 -0.27
N ARG A 41 5.18 -0.58 -1.14
CA ARG A 41 5.92 0.34 -2.01
C ARG A 41 5.01 1.10 -2.98
N LEU A 42 4.04 0.39 -3.57
CA LEU A 42 3.08 1.00 -4.50
C LEU A 42 2.21 2.04 -3.79
N LEU A 43 1.78 1.75 -2.55
CA LEU A 43 1.06 2.71 -1.72
C LEU A 43 1.91 3.92 -1.37
N ASP A 44 3.17 3.72 -0.95
CA ASP A 44 4.09 4.82 -0.65
C ASP A 44 4.29 5.74 -1.86
N GLU A 45 4.41 5.16 -3.05
CA GLU A 45 4.50 5.91 -4.30
C GLU A 45 3.26 6.79 -4.53
N VAL A 46 2.05 6.26 -4.31
CA VAL A 46 0.80 7.05 -4.41
C VAL A 46 0.76 8.16 -3.38
N LEU A 47 1.14 7.87 -2.13
CA LEU A 47 1.18 8.85 -1.05
C LEU A 47 2.15 10.00 -1.37
N ALA A 48 3.35 9.67 -1.84
CA ALA A 48 4.34 10.64 -2.26
C ALA A 48 3.86 11.50 -3.44
N ARG A 49 3.27 10.88 -4.48
CA ARG A 49 2.74 11.59 -5.65
C ARG A 49 1.58 12.53 -5.31
N LYS A 50 0.80 12.21 -4.28
CA LYS A 50 -0.26 13.07 -3.72
C LYS A 50 0.24 14.15 -2.78
N GLY A 51 1.53 14.15 -2.44
CA GLY A 51 2.15 15.18 -1.62
C GLY A 51 1.92 15.02 -0.12
N PHE A 52 1.59 13.80 0.35
CA PHE A 52 1.63 13.51 1.78
C PHE A 52 3.07 13.66 2.29
N LYS A 53 3.23 14.39 3.40
CA LYS A 53 4.54 14.72 3.96
C LYS A 53 5.07 13.54 4.76
N GLY A 54 6.39 13.35 4.70
CA GLY A 54 7.09 12.25 5.36
C GLY A 54 8.31 11.82 4.56
N LYS A 55 9.35 11.37 5.25
CA LYS A 55 10.55 10.74 4.71
C LYS A 55 10.34 9.25 4.47
N THR A 56 9.51 8.61 5.30
CA THR A 56 9.21 7.17 5.25
C THR A 56 7.76 6.90 4.86
N ALA A 57 7.47 5.67 4.44
CA ALA A 57 6.10 5.21 4.16
C ALA A 57 5.19 5.35 5.38
N GLY A 58 5.68 4.98 6.57
CA GLY A 58 4.95 5.14 7.83
C GLY A 58 4.61 6.59 8.14
N GLU A 59 5.55 7.54 7.95
CA GLU A 59 5.27 8.97 8.14
C GLU A 59 4.21 9.49 7.15
N ARG A 60 4.27 9.06 5.89
CA ARG A 60 3.25 9.43 4.90
C ARG A 60 1.89 8.82 5.19
N LEU A 61 1.85 7.60 5.76
CA LEU A 61 0.62 6.97 6.24
C LEU A 61 0.00 7.74 7.40
N VAL A 62 0.80 8.18 8.38
CA VAL A 62 0.32 9.06 9.46
C VAL A 62 -0.30 10.33 8.88
N ALA A 63 0.37 10.97 7.91
CA ALA A 63 -0.15 12.16 7.25
C ALA A 63 -1.46 11.91 6.47
N ALA A 64 -1.70 10.68 6.03
CA ALA A 64 -2.88 10.28 5.25
C ALA A 64 -4.02 9.68 6.10
N GLN A 65 -3.84 9.48 7.41
CA GLN A 65 -4.78 8.74 8.27
C GLN A 65 -6.25 9.19 8.16
N LYS A 66 -6.51 10.49 7.96
CA LYS A 66 -7.86 11.06 7.86
C LYS A 66 -8.53 10.84 6.50
N VAL A 67 -7.77 10.43 5.49
CA VAL A 67 -8.25 10.17 4.13
C VAL A 67 -8.56 8.68 3.93
N LEU A 68 -7.98 7.82 4.76
CA LEU A 68 -8.10 6.38 4.66
C LEU A 68 -9.36 5.88 5.36
N SER A 69 -10.23 5.21 4.62
CA SER A 69 -11.46 4.62 5.14
C SER A 69 -11.20 3.44 6.08
N ASN A 70 -10.09 2.73 5.87
CA ASN A 70 -9.65 1.61 6.70
C ASN A 70 -8.19 1.80 7.13
N ASN A 71 -7.97 2.78 8.01
CA ASN A 71 -6.64 3.10 8.53
C ASN A 71 -6.01 1.90 9.26
N ASP A 72 -6.76 1.18 10.08
CA ASP A 72 -6.23 0.04 10.85
C ASP A 72 -5.80 -1.11 9.94
N GLY A 73 -6.57 -1.40 8.89
CA GLY A 73 -6.24 -2.43 7.90
C GLY A 73 -4.95 -2.12 7.15
N VAL A 74 -4.73 -0.86 6.75
CA VAL A 74 -3.48 -0.50 6.06
C VAL A 74 -2.28 -0.46 7.01
N TRP A 75 -2.47 -0.06 8.28
CA TRP A 75 -1.40 -0.13 9.28
C TRP A 75 -1.02 -1.56 9.66
N TYR A 76 -1.99 -2.46 9.71
CA TYR A 76 -1.72 -3.90 9.82
C TYR A 76 -0.84 -4.37 8.65
N ALA A 77 -1.22 -4.01 7.42
CA ALA A 77 -0.49 -4.39 6.21
C ALA A 77 0.94 -3.85 6.19
N HIS A 78 1.12 -2.56 6.52
CA HIS A 78 2.43 -1.91 6.60
C HIS A 78 3.33 -2.56 7.67
N LYS A 79 2.79 -2.86 8.85
CA LYS A 79 3.55 -3.57 9.90
C LYS A 79 3.94 -4.97 9.47
N LEU A 80 3.06 -5.69 8.76
CA LEU A 80 3.39 -7.00 8.20
C LEU A 80 4.53 -6.88 7.17
N CYS A 81 4.50 -5.90 6.28
CA CYS A 81 5.59 -5.62 5.33
C CYS A 81 6.93 -5.41 6.06
N ASN A 82 6.97 -4.56 7.10
CA ASN A 82 8.18 -4.33 7.88
C ASN A 82 8.73 -5.63 8.48
N ARG A 83 7.86 -6.49 9.02
CA ARG A 83 8.27 -7.79 9.55
C ARG A 83 8.81 -8.70 8.44
N LEU A 84 8.15 -8.78 7.29
CA LEU A 84 8.62 -9.58 6.13
C LEU A 84 10.01 -9.16 5.65
N VAL A 85 10.33 -7.86 5.73
CA VAL A 85 11.61 -7.32 5.29
C VAL A 85 12.71 -7.54 6.33
N HIS A 86 12.39 -7.43 7.62
CA HIS A 86 13.39 -7.44 8.70
C HIS A 86 13.55 -8.80 9.41
N GLU A 87 12.54 -9.68 9.34
CA GLU A 87 12.53 -10.99 10.00
C GLU A 87 12.67 -12.12 8.96
N PRO A 88 13.87 -12.64 8.67
CA PRO A 88 14.07 -13.65 7.62
C PRO A 88 13.41 -15.00 7.90
N GLN A 89 13.02 -15.28 9.14
CA GLN A 89 12.40 -16.56 9.57
C GLN A 89 10.87 -16.48 9.68
N ILE A 90 10.27 -15.34 9.36
CA ILE A 90 8.83 -15.20 9.44
C ILE A 90 8.13 -16.12 8.43
N ARG A 91 7.08 -16.80 8.90
CA ARG A 91 6.19 -17.58 8.04
C ARG A 91 4.93 -16.79 7.76
N LEU A 92 4.79 -16.30 6.53
CA LEU A 92 3.60 -15.59 6.08
C LEU A 92 2.44 -16.56 5.87
N LYS A 93 1.34 -16.41 6.63
CA LYS A 93 0.12 -17.18 6.36
C LYS A 93 -0.67 -16.56 5.19
N LYS A 94 -1.37 -17.41 4.44
CA LYS A 94 -2.21 -16.98 3.31
C LYS A 94 -3.25 -15.92 3.72
N GLU A 95 -3.88 -16.08 4.88
CA GLU A 95 -4.87 -15.13 5.39
C GLU A 95 -4.23 -13.78 5.78
N GLU A 96 -3.02 -13.78 6.35
CA GLU A 96 -2.30 -12.52 6.67
C GLU A 96 -1.99 -11.74 5.40
N ALA A 97 -1.50 -12.43 4.36
CA ALA A 97 -1.24 -11.82 3.06
C ALA A 97 -2.52 -11.28 2.40
N LYS A 98 -3.61 -12.06 2.43
CA LYS A 98 -4.92 -11.66 1.89
C LYS A 98 -5.44 -10.41 2.61
N ASN A 99 -5.35 -10.38 3.94
CA ASN A 99 -5.77 -9.23 4.74
C ASN A 99 -4.91 -7.99 4.46
N ALA A 100 -3.58 -8.16 4.36
CA ALA A 100 -2.68 -7.07 4.03
C ALA A 100 -2.94 -6.50 2.63
N LEU A 101 -3.06 -7.37 1.61
CA LEU A 101 -3.40 -6.96 0.24
C LEU A 101 -4.77 -6.27 0.17
N SER A 102 -5.76 -6.72 0.95
CA SER A 102 -7.05 -6.04 1.05
C SER A 102 -6.92 -4.63 1.62
N GLY A 103 -6.13 -4.47 2.70
CA GLY A 103 -5.84 -3.18 3.30
C GLY A 103 -5.15 -2.20 2.33
N PHE A 104 -4.11 -2.67 1.63
CA PHE A 104 -3.43 -1.87 0.60
C PHE A 104 -4.36 -1.52 -0.56
N LYS A 105 -5.18 -2.48 -1.04
CA LYS A 105 -6.14 -2.23 -2.11
C LYS A 105 -7.12 -1.12 -1.72
N GLN A 106 -7.70 -1.19 -0.52
CA GLN A 106 -8.65 -0.19 -0.06
C GLN A 106 -7.98 1.19 0.04
N ALA A 107 -6.77 1.27 0.59
CA ALA A 107 -6.02 2.53 0.66
C ALA A 107 -5.75 3.13 -0.74
N LEU A 108 -5.40 2.29 -1.72
CA LEU A 108 -5.19 2.74 -3.10
C LEU A 108 -6.51 3.24 -3.74
N ILE A 109 -7.66 2.63 -3.42
CA ILE A 109 -8.99 3.09 -3.86
C ILE A 109 -9.34 4.43 -3.21
N ASP A 110 -9.12 4.59 -1.90
CA ASP A 110 -9.38 5.83 -1.16
C ASP A 110 -8.55 6.99 -1.74
N LEU A 111 -7.33 6.68 -2.18
CA LEU A 111 -6.43 7.61 -2.84
C LEU A 111 -6.78 7.76 -4.35
N GLY A 112 -7.73 7.01 -4.90
CA GLY A 112 -8.12 7.07 -6.30
C GLY A 112 -7.03 6.63 -7.27
N ALA A 113 -6.11 5.77 -6.82
CA ALA A 113 -5.09 5.13 -7.64
C ALA A 113 -5.62 3.87 -8.35
N LEU A 114 -6.54 3.17 -7.69
CA LEU A 114 -7.33 2.08 -8.26
C LEU A 114 -8.78 2.55 -8.48
#